data_AF-A0A0N7YKL6-F1
#
_entry.id   AF-A0A0N7YKL6-F1
#
_cell.length_a   1.000
_cell.length_b   1.000
_cell.length_c   1.000
_cell.angle_alpha   90.00
_cell.angle_beta   90.00
_cell.angle_gamma   90.00
#
_symmetry.space_group_name_H-M   'P 1'
#
loop_
_entity.id
_entity.type
_entity.pdbx_description
1 polymer ?
#
loop_
_entity_poly.entity_id
_entity_poly.type
_entity_poly.pdbx_seq_one_letter_code
_entity_poly.pdbx_strand_id
1 'polypeptide(L)' 'MTPGGERVYFTDRGIEELENRRGEEEVTLAWVADQLRTFVDLNPDFEVPVERLATWLARLDDEDEDE' A
#
# COMPACT_ATOMS: atom_id res chain seq x y z
N MET A 1 3.30 35.22 -16.73
CA MET A 1 3.88 33.91 -17.10
C MET A 1 4.41 33.30 -15.80
N THR A 2 3.54 32.64 -15.04
CA THR A 2 3.93 31.93 -13.82
C THR A 2 4.21 30.50 -14.26
N PRO A 3 5.42 29.94 -14.06
CA PRO A 3 5.63 28.53 -14.38
C PRO A 3 4.80 27.73 -13.38
N GLY A 4 3.87 26.96 -13.93
CA GLY A 4 2.92 26.16 -13.18
C GLY A 4 3.56 24.89 -12.64
N GLY A 5 3.11 24.48 -11.46
CA GLY A 5 2.41 23.19 -11.36
C GLY A 5 3.17 21.89 -11.61
N GLU A 6 4.47 21.80 -11.37
CA GLU A 6 5.23 20.53 -11.46
C GLU A 6 5.49 19.87 -10.10
N ARG A 7 4.50 19.93 -9.19
CA ARG A 7 4.30 18.84 -8.21
C ARG A 7 3.13 18.01 -8.70
N VAL A 8 3.41 17.28 -9.77
CA VAL A 8 2.57 16.26 -10.39
C VAL A 8 2.00 15.34 -9.30
N TYR A 9 0.67 15.33 -9.13
CA TYR A 9 -0.27 14.26 -8.68
C TYR A 9 0.23 12.97 -7.96
N PHE A 10 1.34 12.97 -7.23
CA PHE A 10 1.71 11.94 -6.24
C PHE A 10 0.96 12.13 -4.92
N THR A 11 -0.12 12.92 -4.95
CA THR A 11 -1.17 12.89 -3.93
C THR A 11 -1.60 11.45 -3.77
N ASP A 12 -1.82 11.02 -2.52
CA ASP A 12 -2.25 9.69 -2.08
C ASP A 12 -3.59 9.21 -2.69
N ARG A 13 -4.00 9.74 -3.85
CA ARG A 13 -5.23 9.46 -4.60
C ARG A 13 -5.55 7.98 -4.72
N GLY A 14 -4.55 7.10 -4.86
CA GLY A 14 -4.78 5.66 -4.89
C GLY A 14 -5.25 5.11 -3.53
N ILE A 15 -4.64 5.59 -2.44
CA ILE A 15 -4.99 5.26 -1.05
C ILE A 15 -6.32 5.90 -0.69
N GLU A 16 -6.51 7.18 -1.01
CA GLU A 16 -7.78 7.90 -0.80
C GLU A 16 -8.94 7.21 -1.53
N GLU A 17 -8.75 6.76 -2.77
CA GLU A 17 -9.80 6.05 -3.52
C GLU A 17 -10.11 4.68 -2.89
N LEU A 18 -9.07 3.98 -2.42
CA LEU A 18 -9.24 2.70 -1.72
C LEU A 18 -10.05 2.89 -0.42
N GLU A 19 -9.70 3.88 0.38
CA GLU A 19 -10.41 4.24 1.62
C GLU A 19 -11.87 4.63 1.32
N ASN A 20 -12.10 5.51 0.34
CA ASN A 20 -13.44 5.97 -0.01
C ASN A 20 -14.35 4.85 -0.56
N ARG A 21 -13.79 3.86 -1.27
CA ARG A 21 -14.59 2.78 -1.90
C ARG A 21 -14.72 1.53 -1.06
N ARG A 22 -13.70 1.19 -0.28
CA ARG A 22 -13.57 -0.09 0.43
C ARG A 22 -13.08 0.06 1.87
N GLY A 23 -13.02 1.28 2.41
CA GLY A 23 -12.56 1.51 3.79
C GLY A 23 -13.42 0.86 4.88
N GLU A 24 -14.68 0.56 4.58
CA GLU A 24 -15.58 -0.16 5.49
C GLU A 24 -15.47 -1.70 5.37
N GLU A 25 -14.63 -2.22 4.47
CA GLU A 25 -14.46 -3.66 4.26
C GLU A 25 -13.42 -4.27 5.22
N GLU A 26 -13.83 -5.27 6.00
CA GLU A 26 -12.92 -6.03 6.85
C GLU A 26 -12.29 -7.20 6.06
N VAL A 27 -10.96 -7.21 5.95
CA VAL A 27 -10.20 -8.24 5.25
C VAL A 27 -9.10 -8.81 6.13
N THR A 28 -8.68 -10.04 5.85
CA THR A 28 -7.54 -10.66 6.54
C THR A 28 -6.21 -10.18 5.95
N LEU A 29 -5.14 -10.17 6.75
CA LEU A 29 -3.78 -9.91 6.25
C LEU A 29 -3.35 -10.94 5.18
N ALA A 30 -3.85 -12.17 5.27
CA ALA A 30 -3.64 -13.19 4.24
C ALA A 30 -4.24 -12.78 2.88
N TRP A 31 -5.43 -12.17 2.88
CA TRP A 31 -6.04 -11.63 1.66
C TRP A 31 -5.23 -10.45 1.10
N VAL A 32 -4.76 -9.54 1.96
CA VAL A 32 -3.90 -8.41 1.54
C VAL A 32 -2.61 -8.92 0.91
N ALA A 33 -1.96 -9.93 1.49
CA ALA A 33 -0.75 -10.54 0.95
C ALA A 33 -0.96 -11.13 -0.47
N ASP A 34 -2.13 -11.73 -0.72
CA ASP A 34 -2.51 -12.24 -2.04
C ASP A 34 -2.65 -11.11 -3.09
N GLN A 35 -3.22 -9.96 -2.68
CA GLN A 35 -3.31 -8.78 -3.55
C GLN A 35 -1.94 -8.16 -3.84
N LEU A 36 -1.03 -8.11 -2.86
CA LEU A 36 0.34 -7.65 -3.06
C LEU A 36 1.09 -8.54 -4.05
N ARG A 37 0.94 -9.87 -3.92
CA ARG A 37 1.54 -10.83 -4.86
C ARG A 37 1.01 -10.64 -6.28
N THR A 38 -0.31 -10.54 -6.43
CA THR A 38 -0.95 -10.27 -7.72
C THR A 38 -0.43 -8.97 -8.34
N PHE A 39 -0.23 -7.93 -7.53
CA PHE A 39 0.32 -6.66 -7.99
C PHE A 39 1.76 -6.81 -8.50
N VAL A 40 2.63 -7.53 -7.79
CA VAL A 40 4.02 -7.78 -8.22
C VAL A 40 4.07 -8.65 -9.48
N ASP A 41 3.22 -9.67 -9.57
CA ASP A 41 3.14 -10.53 -10.76
C ASP A 41 2.79 -9.72 -12.02
N LEU A 42 1.98 -8.67 -11.88
CA LEU A 42 1.63 -7.75 -12.97
C LEU A 42 2.64 -6.61 -13.16
N ASN A 43 3.40 -6.25 -12.12
CA ASN A 43 4.30 -5.11 -12.10
C ASN A 43 5.64 -5.50 -11.42
N PRO A 44 6.49 -6.29 -12.09
CA PRO A 44 7.70 -6.86 -11.48
C PRO A 44 8.71 -5.81 -11.01
N ASP A 45 8.71 -4.62 -11.62
CA ASP A 45 9.58 -3.50 -11.20
C ASP A 45 9.34 -3.04 -9.75
N PHE A 46 8.20 -3.42 -9.16
CA PHE A 46 7.82 -3.07 -7.79
C PHE A 46 8.00 -4.21 -6.78
N GLU A 47 8.65 -5.31 -7.14
CA GLU A 47 8.90 -6.45 -6.23
C GLU A 47 9.56 -5.99 -4.92
N VAL A 48 10.71 -5.30 -5.01
CA VAL A 48 11.49 -4.88 -3.84
C VAL A 48 10.71 -3.96 -2.88
N PRO A 49 10.07 -2.87 -3.32
CA PRO A 49 9.30 -2.03 -2.41
C PRO A 49 8.09 -2.76 -1.81
N VAL A 50 7.43 -3.65 -2.56
CA VAL A 50 6.28 -4.43 -2.05
C VAL A 50 6.72 -5.48 -1.03
N GLU A 51 7.85 -6.15 -1.25
CA GLU A 51 8.44 -7.09 -0.28
C GLU A 51 8.76 -6.41 1.05
N ARG A 52 9.31 -5.18 0.99
CA ARG A 52 9.59 -4.38 2.19
C ARG A 52 8.32 -3.98 2.93
N LEU A 53 7.26 -3.58 2.20
CA LEU A 53 5.96 -3.26 2.79
C LEU A 53 5.36 -4.49 3.48
N ALA A 54 5.39 -5.66 2.84
CA ALA A 54 4.89 -6.90 3.43
C ALA A 54 5.66 -7.29 4.71
N THR A 55 6.98 -7.13 4.69
CA THR A 55 7.83 -7.38 5.87
C THR A 55 7.51 -6.41 7.01
N TRP A 56 7.23 -5.14 6.69
CA TRP A 56 6.81 -4.16 7.69
C TRP A 56 5.44 -4.50 8.29
N LEU A 57 4.43 -4.82 7.46
CA LEU A 57 3.11 -5.24 7.92
C LEU A 57 3.15 -6.46 8.84
N ALA A 58 4.03 -7.43 8.53
CA ALA A 58 4.18 -8.66 9.32
C ALA A 58 4.77 -8.43 10.72
N ARG A 59 5.36 -7.26 10.98
CA ARG A 59 5.98 -6.92 12.28
C ARG A 59 5.08 -6.06 13.16
N LEU A 60 4.01 -5.48 12.63
CA LEU A 60 3.10 -4.65 13.41
C LEU A 60 2.48 -5.41 14.58
N ASP A 61 2.19 -6.71 14.40
CA ASP A 61 1.66 -7.58 15.45
C ASP A 61 2.68 -7.85 16.58
N ASP A 62 3.98 -7.90 16.25
CA ASP A 62 5.07 -8.10 17.22
C ASP A 62 5.34 -6.81 18.04
N GLU A 63 5.11 -5.62 17.48
CA GLU A 63 5.34 -4.34 18.16
C GLU A 63 4.24 -3.97 19.17
N ASP A 64 3.05 -4.58 19.08
CA ASP A 64 1.93 -4.40 20.03
C ASP A 64 2.04 -5.33 21.26
N GLU A 65 2.96 -6.31 21.28
CA GLU A 65 3.19 -7.22 22.43
C GLU A 65 4.22 -6.69 23.46
N ASP A 66 4.90 -5.58 23.17
CA ASP A 66 5.89 -4.93 24.06
C ASP A 66 5.27 -3.75 24.87
N GLU A 67 4.23 -4.01 25.67
CA GLU A 67 3.72 -3.12 26.77
C GLU A 67 4.00 -3.68 28.18
#